data_AF-A0A6S5JMP6-F1
#
_entry.id   AF-A0A6S5JMP6-F1
#
_cell.length_a   1.000
_cell.length_b   1.000
_cell.length_c   1.000
_cell.angle_alpha   90.00
_cell.angle_beta   90.00
_cell.angle_gamma   90.00
#
_symmetry.space_group_name_H-M   'P 1'
#
loop_
_entity.id
_entity.type
_entity.pdbx_description
1 polymer ?
#
loop_
_entity_poly.entity_id
_entity_poly.type
_entity_poly.pdbx_seq_one_letter_code
_entity_poly.pdbx_strand_id
1 'polypeptide(L)'
;MSNIDKRALREAAEKATPGRIGDRIDGSGSIKYQCFGNDGSLVLQTDHKNMEYGFIGENSEADELFFRMCDPATVLALLDELDAKDRRIAELELKLEAAEKRIAELEAREVKLPNPHAHLIWIQAGHAPDDYWDDVAVSHSEKDKCCDGSDRYPVYALWEIKEALSAIGINIAAAGKGEDS
;
A
#
# COMPACT_ATOMS: atom_id res chain seq x y z
N MET A 1 -2.40 16.41 15.50
CA MET A 1 -1.79 16.99 14.28
C MET A 1 -1.34 18.40 14.63
N SER A 2 -0.15 18.81 14.21
CA SER A 2 0.32 20.18 14.39
C SER A 2 -0.56 21.13 13.57
N ASN A 3 -1.08 22.19 14.20
CA ASN A 3 -1.94 23.20 13.56
C ASN A 3 -1.07 24.24 12.82
N ILE A 4 -0.21 23.77 11.93
CA ILE A 4 0.68 24.63 11.13
C ILE A 4 -0.12 25.12 9.92
N ASP A 5 -0.26 26.42 9.80
CA ASP A 5 -0.79 27.04 8.58
C ASP A 5 0.29 26.99 7.48
N LYS A 6 0.30 25.87 6.73
CA LYS A 6 1.26 25.63 5.64
C LYS A 6 1.19 26.71 4.57
N ARG A 7 0.00 27.29 4.32
CA ARG A 7 -0.20 28.32 3.31
C ARG A 7 0.42 29.64 3.75
N ALA A 8 0.11 30.08 4.97
CA ALA A 8 0.72 31.28 5.52
C ALA A 8 2.25 31.16 5.60
N LEU A 9 2.76 29.98 5.96
CA LEU A 9 4.19 29.71 6.00
C LEU A 9 4.83 29.77 4.60
N ARG A 10 4.18 29.20 3.58
CA ARG A 10 4.62 29.28 2.18
C ARG A 10 4.66 30.72 1.70
N GLU A 11 3.57 31.48 1.90
CA GLU A 11 3.49 32.89 1.51
C GLU A 11 4.56 33.76 2.21
N ALA A 12 4.86 33.46 3.47
CA ALA A 12 5.93 34.13 4.22
C ALA A 12 7.31 33.79 3.65
N ALA A 13 7.57 32.52 3.34
CA ALA A 13 8.84 32.08 2.76
C ALA A 13 9.08 32.62 1.34
N GLU A 14 8.04 32.70 0.50
CA GLU A 14 8.13 33.29 -0.85
C GLU A 14 8.40 34.80 -0.84
N LYS A 15 7.89 35.51 0.16
CA LYS A 15 8.12 36.96 0.34
C LYS A 15 9.45 37.27 1.02
N ALA A 16 10.03 36.32 1.72
CA ALA A 16 11.31 36.49 2.38
C ALA A 16 12.42 36.66 1.34
N THR A 17 13.42 37.47 1.64
CA THR A 17 14.59 37.59 0.78
C THR A 17 15.27 36.21 0.69
N PRO A 18 15.52 35.68 -0.52
CA PRO A 18 16.21 34.40 -0.68
C PRO A 18 17.59 34.49 -0.02
N GLY A 19 18.00 33.49 0.76
CA GLY A 19 19.33 33.47 1.38
C GLY A 19 19.33 32.98 2.83
N ARG A 20 20.53 32.85 3.41
CA ARG A 20 20.72 32.37 4.79
C ARG A 20 20.26 33.44 5.78
N ILE A 21 19.70 33.04 6.92
CA ILE A 21 19.22 33.98 7.97
C ILE A 21 20.38 34.54 8.83
N GLY A 22 21.49 34.92 8.21
CA GLY A 22 22.66 35.54 8.85
C GLY A 22 24.00 34.90 8.49
N ASP A 23 25.09 35.68 8.57
CA ASP A 23 26.49 35.27 8.38
C ASP A 23 27.30 35.44 9.66
N ARG A 24 27.95 34.36 10.10
CA ARG A 24 28.79 34.36 11.29
C ARG A 24 30.05 35.17 11.03
N ILE A 25 30.31 36.17 11.87
CA ILE A 25 31.56 36.93 11.85
C ILE A 25 32.53 36.29 12.85
N ASP A 26 33.43 35.45 12.34
CA ASP A 26 34.42 34.74 13.16
C ASP A 26 35.36 35.72 13.90
N GLY A 27 35.70 35.38 15.15
CA GLY A 27 36.57 36.20 16.02
C GLY A 27 35.87 37.36 16.73
N SER A 28 34.58 37.54 16.51
CA SER A 28 33.75 38.49 17.25
C SER A 28 33.17 37.79 18.48
N GLY A 29 33.70 38.03 19.68
CA GLY A 29 33.12 37.57 20.96
C GLY A 29 31.78 38.23 21.31
N SER A 30 31.01 38.65 20.31
CA SER A 30 29.70 39.31 20.38
C SER A 30 28.93 39.00 19.10
N ILE A 31 27.62 38.87 19.20
CA ILE A 31 26.76 38.54 18.08
C ILE A 31 26.66 39.71 17.11
N LYS A 32 27.40 39.59 16.01
CA LYS A 32 27.35 40.43 14.82
C LYS A 32 26.99 39.50 13.68
N TYR A 33 25.73 39.51 13.24
CA TYR A 33 25.36 38.85 11.99
C TYR A 33 24.95 39.89 10.98
N GLN A 34 25.38 39.67 9.75
CA GLN A 34 24.81 40.31 8.58
C GLN A 34 24.04 39.23 7.83
N CYS A 35 22.76 39.45 7.60
CA CYS A 35 21.97 38.60 6.71
C CYS A 35 21.99 39.27 5.36
N PHE A 36 22.66 38.65 4.39
CA PHE A 36 22.57 39.07 2.99
C PHE A 36 21.56 38.20 2.26
N GLY A 37 20.77 38.83 1.40
CA GLY A 37 20.04 38.13 0.37
C GLY A 37 21.00 37.48 -0.62
N ASN A 38 20.52 36.49 -1.36
CA ASN A 38 21.26 35.83 -2.45
C ASN A 38 21.60 36.81 -3.58
N ASP A 39 20.89 37.94 -3.66
CA ASP A 39 21.18 39.06 -4.55
C ASP A 39 22.29 39.99 -4.00
N GLY A 40 22.84 39.69 -2.82
CA GLY A 40 23.84 40.50 -2.13
C GLY A 40 23.27 41.69 -1.36
N SER A 41 21.95 41.87 -1.30
CA SER A 41 21.32 42.95 -0.54
C SER A 41 21.43 42.69 0.97
N LEU A 42 21.67 43.73 1.76
CA LEU A 42 21.65 43.61 3.22
C LEU A 42 20.21 43.56 3.72
N VAL A 43 19.81 42.43 4.31
CA VAL A 43 18.45 42.16 4.81
C VAL A 43 18.34 42.50 6.29
N LEU A 44 19.36 42.14 7.08
CA LEU A 44 19.36 42.35 8.53
C LEU A 44 20.80 42.57 9.01
N GLN A 45 20.98 43.56 9.88
CA GLN A 45 22.24 43.81 10.56
C GLN A 45 21.97 44.03 12.05
N THR A 46 22.63 43.24 12.90
CA THR A 46 22.64 43.46 14.35
C THR A 46 24.05 43.85 14.78
N ASP A 47 24.18 45.03 15.38
CA ASP A 47 25.42 45.52 16.00
C ASP A 47 25.11 45.96 17.42
N HIS A 48 25.49 45.13 18.40
CA HIS A 48 25.25 45.43 19.79
C HIS A 48 26.56 45.81 20.51
N LYS A 49 26.67 47.09 20.87
CA LYS A 49 27.84 47.63 21.57
C LYS A 49 27.92 47.27 23.07
N ASN A 50 26.91 46.62 23.65
CA ASN A 50 26.78 46.47 25.11
C ASN A 50 26.54 45.03 25.64
N MET A 51 26.83 43.98 24.84
CA MET A 51 26.91 42.56 25.27
C MET A 51 25.65 41.87 25.86
N GLU A 52 24.43 42.32 25.54
CA GLU A 52 23.17 41.75 26.07
C GLU A 52 22.30 40.96 25.06
N TYR A 53 22.79 40.53 23.88
CA TYR A 53 21.90 39.86 22.89
C TYR A 53 22.51 38.71 22.08
N GLY A 54 21.64 37.71 21.84
CA GLY A 54 21.75 36.64 20.85
C GLY A 54 21.33 35.26 21.38
N PHE A 55 21.80 34.14 20.81
CA PHE A 55 21.48 32.81 21.35
C PHE A 55 22.13 32.64 22.72
N ILE A 56 21.31 32.46 23.77
CA ILE A 56 21.74 32.38 25.17
C ILE A 56 21.61 30.94 25.69
N GLY A 57 22.43 30.58 26.67
CA GLY A 57 22.43 29.25 27.29
C GLY A 57 23.51 28.32 26.74
N GLU A 58 23.57 27.10 27.29
CA GLU A 58 24.63 26.13 27.00
C GLU A 58 24.61 25.60 25.56
N ASN A 59 23.47 25.71 24.86
CA ASN A 59 23.28 25.21 23.48
C ASN A 59 23.39 26.29 22.39
N SER A 60 23.91 27.48 22.73
CA SER A 60 23.89 28.66 21.84
C SER A 60 24.44 28.41 20.43
N GLU A 61 25.51 27.65 20.30
CA GLU A 61 26.09 27.29 18.99
C GLU A 61 25.18 26.37 18.16
N ALA A 62 24.49 25.43 18.81
CA ALA A 62 23.57 24.51 18.13
C ALA A 62 22.27 25.21 17.72
N ASP A 63 21.76 26.10 18.57
CA ASP A 63 20.56 26.89 18.29
C ASP A 63 20.80 27.87 17.12
N GLU A 64 21.98 28.50 17.08
CA GLU A 64 22.44 29.33 15.96
C GLU A 64 22.49 28.52 14.65
N LEU A 65 23.09 27.32 14.70
CA LEU A 65 23.20 26.46 13.52
C LEU A 65 21.81 26.06 12.99
N PHE A 66 20.90 25.63 13.87
CA PHE A 66 19.54 25.25 13.50
C PHE A 66 18.82 26.42 12.82
N PHE A 67 18.86 27.60 13.42
CA PHE A 67 18.23 28.80 12.86
C PHE A 67 18.79 29.17 11.48
N ARG A 68 20.11 29.03 11.28
CA ARG A 68 20.77 29.28 9.98
C ARG A 68 20.32 28.32 8.88
N MET A 69 19.98 27.08 9.24
CA MET A 69 19.49 26.05 8.32
C MET A 69 18.01 26.23 7.94
N CYS A 70 17.23 26.95 8.74
CA CYS A 70 15.81 27.20 8.47
C CYS A 70 15.58 28.37 7.50
N ASP A 71 16.37 28.44 6.42
CA ASP A 71 16.20 29.48 5.40
C ASP A 71 14.90 29.30 4.58
N PRO A 72 14.40 30.34 3.91
CA PRO A 72 13.15 30.27 3.16
C PRO A 72 13.13 29.17 2.08
N ALA A 73 14.25 28.89 1.42
CA ALA A 73 14.32 27.85 0.40
C ALA A 73 14.20 26.45 1.02
N THR A 74 14.85 26.22 2.17
CA THR A 74 14.69 24.98 2.94
C THR A 74 13.24 24.77 3.39
N VAL A 75 12.57 25.82 3.87
CA VAL A 75 11.15 25.74 4.26
C VAL A 75 10.25 25.40 3.07
N LEU A 76 10.45 26.04 1.91
CA LEU A 76 9.67 25.76 0.70
C LEU A 76 9.88 24.33 0.21
N ALA A 77 11.12 23.83 0.22
CA ALA A 77 11.44 22.46 -0.15
C ALA A 77 10.72 21.43 0.74
N LEU A 78 10.72 21.65 2.07
CA LEU A 78 10.00 20.80 3.01
C LEU A 78 8.48 20.81 2.77
N LEU A 79 7.90 21.96 2.43
CA LEU A 79 6.49 22.07 2.10
C LEU A 79 6.16 21.35 0.79
N ASP A 80 7.01 21.45 -0.23
CA ASP A 80 6.86 20.73 -1.50
C ASP A 80 6.94 19.21 -1.32
N GLU A 81 7.90 18.73 -0.52
CA GLU A 81 8.02 17.31 -0.18
C GLU A 81 6.79 16.81 0.57
N LEU A 82 6.22 17.63 1.47
CA LEU A 82 5.03 17.28 2.21
C LEU A 82 3.80 17.21 1.29
N ASP A 83 3.61 18.19 0.41
CA ASP A 83 2.53 18.19 -0.58
C ASP A 83 2.65 16.98 -1.54
N ALA A 84 3.87 16.60 -1.92
CA ALA A 84 4.12 15.40 -2.73
C ALA A 84 3.77 14.10 -1.99
N LYS A 85 4.10 14.02 -0.69
CA LYS A 85 3.70 12.88 0.16
C LYS A 85 2.18 12.80 0.32
N ASP A 86 1.51 13.92 0.57
CA ASP A 86 0.05 13.98 0.70
C ASP A 86 -0.63 13.48 -0.59
N ARG A 87 -0.14 13.89 -1.77
CA ARG A 87 -0.61 13.38 -3.08
C ARG A 87 -0.39 11.87 -3.23
N ARG A 88 0.78 11.37 -2.83
CA ARG A 88 1.11 9.94 -2.93
C ARG A 88 0.22 9.11 -2.00
N ILE A 89 -0.08 9.60 -0.80
CA ILE A 89 -1.01 8.94 0.12
C ILE A 89 -2.39 8.84 -0.51
N ALA A 90 -2.92 9.94 -1.04
CA ALA A 90 -4.23 9.93 -1.71
C ALA A 90 -4.29 8.95 -2.90
N GLU A 91 -3.22 8.87 -3.70
CA GLU A 91 -3.13 7.88 -4.79
C GLU A 91 -3.13 6.43 -4.27
N LEU A 92 -2.42 6.17 -3.17
CA LEU A 92 -2.36 4.84 -2.56
C LEU A 92 -3.69 4.44 -1.93
N GLU A 93 -4.40 5.37 -1.30
CA GLU A 93 -5.74 5.14 -0.75
C GLU A 93 -6.73 4.75 -1.86
N LEU A 94 -6.74 5.47 -2.99
CA LEU A 94 -7.58 5.11 -4.14
C LEU A 94 -7.24 3.73 -4.71
N LYS A 95 -5.94 3.39 -4.79
CA LYS A 95 -5.50 2.07 -5.25
C LYS A 95 -5.91 0.96 -4.28
N LEU A 96 -5.83 1.24 -2.97
CA LEU A 96 -6.25 0.30 -1.94
C LEU A 96 -7.75 0.03 -2.04
N GLU A 97 -8.57 1.08 -2.12
CA GLU A 97 -10.03 0.95 -2.27
C GLU A 97 -10.39 0.15 -3.53
N ALA A 98 -9.73 0.43 -4.66
CA ALA A 98 -9.95 -0.32 -5.90
C ALA A 98 -9.53 -1.79 -5.78
N ALA A 99 -8.43 -2.07 -5.09
CA ALA A 99 -7.96 -3.43 -4.84
C ALA A 99 -8.91 -4.20 -3.92
N GLU A 100 -9.36 -3.59 -2.82
CA GLU A 100 -10.34 -4.16 -1.90
C GLU A 100 -11.66 -4.47 -2.61
N LYS A 101 -12.15 -3.56 -3.45
CA LYS A 101 -13.34 -3.79 -4.28
C LYS A 101 -13.15 -4.97 -5.23
N ARG A 102 -11.97 -5.08 -5.85
CA ARG A 102 -11.66 -6.20 -6.76
C ARG A 102 -11.57 -7.52 -6.02
N ILE A 103 -10.98 -7.54 -4.82
CA ILE A 103 -10.92 -8.71 -3.96
C ILE A 103 -12.33 -9.13 -3.57
N ALA A 104 -13.17 -8.21 -3.08
CA ALA A 104 -14.56 -8.51 -2.74
C ALA A 104 -15.37 -9.04 -3.93
N GLU A 105 -15.16 -8.49 -5.15
CA GLU A 105 -15.80 -9.00 -6.36
C GLU A 105 -15.34 -10.43 -6.67
N LEU A 106 -14.04 -10.72 -6.53
CA LEU A 106 -13.48 -12.04 -6.80
C LEU A 106 -13.92 -13.07 -5.75
N GLU A 107 -13.95 -12.69 -4.48
CA GLU A 107 -14.46 -13.52 -3.39
C GLU A 107 -15.96 -13.80 -3.54
N ALA A 108 -16.75 -12.86 -4.07
CA ALA A 108 -18.18 -13.07 -4.34
C ALA A 108 -18.47 -13.92 -5.59
N ARG A 109 -17.48 -14.22 -6.43
CA ARG A 109 -17.70 -15.04 -7.62
C ARG A 109 -17.90 -16.50 -7.23
N GLU A 110 -18.98 -17.07 -7.74
CA GLU A 110 -19.28 -18.48 -7.59
C GLU A 110 -19.10 -19.22 -8.92
N VAL A 111 -18.53 -20.42 -8.87
CA VAL A 111 -18.41 -21.32 -10.02
C VAL A 111 -19.58 -22.30 -10.01
N LYS A 112 -20.28 -22.43 -11.14
CA LYS A 112 -21.26 -23.51 -11.37
C LYS A 112 -20.53 -24.70 -11.96
N LEU A 113 -20.54 -25.83 -11.24
CA LEU A 113 -20.04 -27.09 -11.77
C LEU A 113 -21.04 -27.66 -12.78
N PRO A 114 -20.57 -28.24 -13.89
CA PRO A 114 -21.44 -28.95 -14.82
C PRO A 114 -22.07 -30.14 -14.11
N ASN A 115 -23.28 -30.52 -14.53
CA ASN A 115 -23.89 -31.75 -14.05
C ASN A 115 -22.96 -32.93 -14.33
N PRO A 116 -22.79 -33.88 -13.38
CA PRO A 116 -22.00 -35.06 -13.61
C PRO A 116 -22.47 -35.75 -14.89
N HIS A 117 -21.56 -35.95 -15.85
CA HIS A 117 -21.84 -36.80 -17.01
C HIS A 117 -21.86 -38.27 -16.54
N ALA A 118 -22.94 -38.66 -15.86
CA ALA A 118 -23.15 -40.01 -15.33
C ALA A 118 -23.34 -41.10 -16.41
N HIS A 119 -22.99 -40.84 -17.67
CA HIS A 119 -23.10 -41.82 -18.75
C HIS A 119 -21.91 -42.78 -18.87
N LEU A 120 -20.81 -42.56 -18.15
CA LEU A 120 -19.62 -43.45 -18.20
C LEU A 120 -19.49 -44.38 -16.98
N ILE A 121 -20.27 -44.17 -15.91
CA ILE A 121 -20.08 -44.89 -14.65
C ILE A 121 -20.68 -46.32 -14.70
N TRP A 122 -21.63 -46.59 -15.60
CA TRP A 122 -22.27 -47.92 -15.71
C TRP A 122 -21.30 -49.06 -16.03
N ILE A 123 -20.14 -48.75 -16.64
CA ILE A 123 -19.11 -49.75 -16.99
C ILE A 123 -18.11 -49.96 -15.83
N GLN A 124 -18.04 -49.06 -14.83
CA GLN A 124 -16.94 -49.00 -13.88
C GLN A 124 -17.29 -49.39 -12.43
N ALA A 125 -18.57 -49.32 -12.01
CA ALA A 125 -18.95 -49.44 -10.60
C ALA A 125 -19.35 -50.85 -10.12
N GLY A 126 -19.53 -51.84 -11.01
CA GLY A 126 -19.80 -53.23 -10.61
C GLY A 126 -21.14 -53.50 -9.91
N HIS A 127 -21.96 -52.48 -9.63
CA HIS A 127 -23.30 -52.59 -9.04
C HIS A 127 -24.27 -51.60 -9.69
N ALA A 128 -25.57 -51.94 -9.65
CA ALA A 128 -26.63 -51.07 -10.13
C ALA A 128 -26.71 -49.83 -9.22
N PRO A 129 -26.76 -48.61 -9.78
CA PRO A 129 -26.61 -47.41 -8.99
C PRO A 129 -27.94 -47.01 -8.36
N ASP A 130 -27.91 -46.39 -7.18
CA ASP A 130 -28.99 -45.49 -6.80
C ASP A 130 -28.88 -44.20 -7.63
N ASP A 131 -30.02 -43.51 -7.79
CA ASP A 131 -30.19 -42.47 -8.81
C ASP A 131 -29.33 -41.22 -8.63
N TYR A 132 -28.46 -41.17 -7.60
CA TYR A 132 -27.87 -39.92 -7.13
C TYR A 132 -26.33 -39.87 -7.09
N TRP A 133 -25.58 -40.99 -7.05
CA TRP A 133 -24.10 -41.07 -7.20
C TRP A 133 -23.21 -40.08 -6.41
N ASP A 134 -23.77 -39.30 -5.48
CA ASP A 134 -23.10 -38.16 -4.84
C ASP A 134 -22.12 -38.59 -3.72
N ASP A 135 -22.23 -39.83 -3.23
CA ASP A 135 -21.48 -40.42 -2.11
C ASP A 135 -20.49 -41.53 -2.54
N VAL A 136 -20.37 -41.79 -3.84
CA VAL A 136 -19.50 -42.85 -4.36
C VAL A 136 -18.03 -42.40 -4.37
N ALA A 137 -17.18 -43.17 -3.69
CA ALA A 137 -15.73 -43.00 -3.72
C ALA A 137 -15.13 -43.69 -4.96
N VAL A 138 -14.28 -42.97 -5.70
CA VAL A 138 -13.53 -43.55 -6.82
C VAL A 138 -12.30 -44.28 -6.26
N SER A 139 -12.09 -45.52 -6.69
CA SER A 139 -10.88 -46.26 -6.33
C SER A 139 -9.67 -45.77 -7.13
N HIS A 140 -8.55 -45.55 -6.44
CA HIS A 140 -7.26 -45.10 -7.00
C HIS A 140 -6.14 -46.15 -6.81
N SER A 141 -6.49 -47.44 -6.76
CA SER A 141 -5.50 -48.49 -6.61
C SER A 141 -4.68 -48.65 -7.89
N GLU A 142 -3.39 -48.95 -7.78
CA GLU A 142 -2.57 -49.35 -8.94
C GLU A 142 -3.11 -50.60 -9.66
N LYS A 143 -3.96 -51.37 -8.98
CA LYS A 143 -4.64 -52.55 -9.53
C LYS A 143 -5.86 -52.19 -10.40
N ASP A 144 -6.32 -50.94 -10.38
CA ASP A 144 -7.46 -50.48 -11.15
C ASP A 144 -7.04 -50.18 -12.60
N LYS A 145 -7.02 -51.23 -13.43
CA LYS A 145 -6.69 -51.15 -14.86
C LYS A 145 -7.94 -51.34 -15.73
N CYS A 146 -7.91 -50.83 -16.94
CA CYS A 146 -8.90 -51.13 -17.98
C CYS A 146 -8.80 -52.61 -18.41
N CYS A 147 -9.84 -53.11 -19.10
CA CYS A 147 -9.88 -54.50 -19.56
C CYS A 147 -8.75 -54.86 -20.56
N ASP A 148 -8.16 -53.87 -21.21
CA ASP A 148 -7.00 -53.98 -22.11
C ASP A 148 -5.65 -53.84 -21.39
N GLY A 149 -5.65 -53.67 -20.06
CA GLY A 149 -4.45 -53.47 -19.24
C GLY A 149 -3.93 -52.04 -19.19
N SER A 150 -4.59 -51.08 -19.85
CA SER A 150 -4.23 -49.66 -19.76
C SER A 150 -4.55 -49.06 -18.39
N ASP A 151 -3.95 -47.92 -18.08
CA ASP A 151 -4.39 -47.08 -16.98
C ASP A 151 -5.84 -46.63 -17.20
N ARG A 152 -6.61 -46.52 -16.11
CA ARG A 152 -7.92 -45.86 -16.16
C ARG A 152 -7.75 -44.39 -16.47
N TYR A 153 -8.77 -43.81 -17.11
CA TYR A 153 -8.90 -42.36 -17.15
C TYR A 153 -8.98 -41.81 -15.72
N PRO A 154 -8.34 -40.67 -15.43
CA PRO A 154 -8.50 -40.00 -14.15
C PRO A 154 -9.96 -39.56 -14.02
N VAL A 155 -10.66 -40.16 -13.06
CA VAL A 155 -12.03 -39.80 -12.67
C VAL A 155 -11.97 -39.29 -11.24
N TYR A 156 -12.67 -38.19 -10.98
CA TYR A 156 -12.83 -37.62 -9.65
C TYR A 156 -14.30 -37.63 -9.29
N ALA A 157 -14.62 -37.95 -8.05
CA ALA A 157 -15.95 -37.76 -7.53
C ALA A 157 -16.26 -36.25 -7.41
N LEU A 158 -17.55 -35.90 -7.49
CA LEU A 158 -17.98 -34.50 -7.41
C LEU A 158 -17.56 -33.83 -6.10
N TRP A 159 -17.56 -34.57 -4.99
CA TRP A 159 -17.12 -34.07 -3.69
C TRP A 159 -15.61 -33.79 -3.64
N GLU A 160 -14.76 -34.61 -4.28
CA GLU A 160 -13.31 -34.37 -4.36
C GLU A 160 -13.00 -33.07 -5.12
N ILE A 161 -13.75 -32.81 -6.21
CA ILE A 161 -13.64 -31.57 -6.98
C ILE A 161 -14.09 -30.39 -6.11
N LYS A 162 -15.19 -30.53 -5.36
CA LYS A 162 -15.69 -29.46 -4.48
C LYS A 162 -14.73 -29.14 -3.34
N GLU A 163 -14.13 -30.16 -2.71
CA GLU A 163 -13.12 -29.98 -1.66
C GLU A 163 -11.87 -29.30 -2.21
N ALA A 164 -11.36 -29.75 -3.36
CA ALA A 164 -10.18 -29.17 -3.98
C ALA A 164 -10.38 -27.68 -4.33
N LEU A 165 -11.54 -27.32 -4.88
CA LEU A 165 -11.91 -25.93 -5.19
C LEU A 165 -12.08 -25.08 -3.91
N SER A 166 -12.71 -25.63 -2.88
CA SER A 166 -12.89 -24.94 -1.59
C SER A 166 -11.55 -24.72 -0.87
N ALA A 167 -10.64 -25.70 -0.94
CA ALA A 167 -9.31 -25.62 -0.34
C ALA A 167 -8.45 -24.48 -0.92
N ILE A 168 -8.71 -24.08 -2.17
CA ILE A 168 -8.05 -22.93 -2.82
C ILE A 168 -8.89 -21.64 -2.78
N GLY A 169 -9.99 -21.63 -2.00
CA GLY A 169 -10.82 -20.44 -1.78
C GLY A 169 -11.80 -20.11 -2.91
N ILE A 170 -12.14 -21.06 -3.78
CA ILE A 170 -13.14 -20.87 -4.83
C ILE A 170 -14.52 -21.21 -4.28
N ASN A 171 -15.44 -20.24 -4.31
CA ASN A 171 -16.83 -20.47 -3.96
C ASN A 171 -17.55 -21.22 -5.08
N ILE A 172 -18.36 -22.20 -4.70
CA ILE A 172 -19.10 -23.07 -5.62
C ILE A 172 -20.58 -22.76 -5.42
N ALA A 173 -21.27 -22.44 -6.51
CA ALA A 173 -22.71 -22.20 -6.46
C ALA A 173 -23.41 -23.47 -5.99
N ALA A 174 -24.35 -23.32 -5.05
CA ALA A 174 -25.21 -24.44 -4.66
C ALA A 174 -25.92 -24.98 -5.92
N ALA A 175 -25.92 -26.31 -6.09
CA ALA A 175 -26.64 -26.92 -7.19
C ALA A 175 -28.12 -26.49 -7.09
N GLY A 176 -28.58 -25.75 -8.09
CA GLY A 176 -30.01 -25.52 -8.26
C GLY A 176 -30.66 -26.90 -8.34
N LYS A 177 -31.68 -27.16 -7.51
CA LYS A 177 -32.61 -28.27 -7.76
C LYS A 177 -33.01 -28.18 -9.23
N GLY A 178 -32.81 -29.28 -9.96
CA GLY A 178 -32.82 -29.35 -11.42
C GLY A 178 -33.76 -28.36 -12.10
N GLU A 179 -33.19 -27.52 -12.97
CA GLU A 179 -33.96 -27.00 -14.09
C GLU A 179 -34.13 -28.17 -15.06
N ASP A 180 -35.18 -28.95 -14.83
CA ASP A 180 -35.74 -29.88 -15.79
C ASP A 180 -36.02 -29.09 -17.09
N SER A 181 -35.33 -29.46 -18.17
CA SER A 181 -35.71 -29.12 -19.54
C SER A 181 -35.57 -30.33 -20.45
#